data_AF-A0A7K5CP12-F1
#
_entry.id   AF-A0A7K5CP12-F1
#
_cell.length_a   1.000
_cell.length_b   1.000
_cell.length_c   1.000
_cell.angle_alpha   90.00
_cell.angle_beta   90.00
_cell.angle_gamma   90.00
#
_symmetry.space_group_name_H-M   'P 1'
#
loop_
_entity.id
_entity.type
_entity.pdbx_description
1 polymer ?
#
loop_
_entity_poly.entity_id
_entity_poly.type
_entity_poly.pdbx_seq_one_letter_code
_entity_poly.pdbx_strand_id
1 'polypeptide(L)'
;LRKRLVLEEWIVEQLGQLYGCEEEEMPEVEIDIDDLLDAANEEERALKLQETLVDCYKPTEEFIKELLTRIRGMRKLSPPQKKSI
;
A
#
# COMPACT_ATOMS: atom_id res chain seq x y z
N LEU A 1 6.22 -11.21 -8.79
CA LEU A 1 6.41 -10.13 -9.77
C LEU A 1 5.06 -9.59 -10.27
N ARG A 2 4.26 -10.32 -11.07
CA ARG A 2 2.97 -9.78 -11.57
C ARG A 2 1.97 -9.29 -10.51
N LYS A 3 1.80 -10.02 -9.40
CA LYS A 3 0.87 -9.62 -8.33
C LYS A 3 1.25 -8.34 -7.58
N ARG A 4 2.54 -8.00 -7.53
CA ARG A 4 3.03 -6.79 -6.84
C ARG A 4 2.78 -5.56 -7.69
N LEU A 5 3.16 -5.61 -8.97
CA LEU A 5 2.88 -4.54 -9.93
C LEU A 5 1.39 -4.19 -10.00
N VAL A 6 0.52 -5.20 -10.09
CA VAL A 6 -0.95 -4.98 -10.10
C VAL A 6 -1.44 -4.31 -8.81
N LEU A 7 -0.80 -4.58 -7.67
CA LEU A 7 -1.15 -3.92 -6.42
C LEU A 7 -0.66 -2.47 -6.40
N GLU A 8 0.58 -2.23 -6.84
CA GLU A 8 1.17 -0.89 -6.93
C GLU A 8 0.37 0.00 -7.87
N GLU A 9 0.02 -0.47 -9.06
CA GLU A 9 -0.85 0.27 -9.99
C GLU A 9 -2.21 0.59 -9.36
N TRP A 10 -2.85 -0.39 -8.71
CA TRP A 10 -4.12 -0.15 -8.05
C TRP A 10 -4.04 0.86 -6.90
N ILE A 11 -2.96 0.83 -6.10
CA ILE A 11 -2.77 1.81 -5.02
C ILE A 11 -2.74 3.21 -5.60
N VAL A 12 -1.95 3.45 -6.64
CA VAL A 12 -1.86 4.76 -7.30
C VAL A 12 -3.23 5.19 -7.83
N GLU A 13 -3.97 4.29 -8.48
CA GLU A 13 -5.33 4.59 -8.97
C GLU A 13 -6.32 4.92 -7.85
N GLN A 14 -6.23 4.26 -6.69
CA GLN A 14 -7.08 4.57 -5.54
C GLN A 14 -6.70 5.89 -4.88
N LEU A 15 -5.40 6.17 -4.75
CA LEU A 15 -4.91 7.43 -4.20
C LEU A 15 -5.37 8.61 -5.06
N GLY A 16 -5.27 8.51 -6.39
CA GLY A 16 -5.81 9.52 -7.30
C GLY A 16 -7.31 9.79 -7.08
N GLN A 17 -8.11 8.75 -6.85
CA GLN A 17 -9.53 8.89 -6.53
C GLN A 17 -9.79 9.51 -5.14
N LEU A 18 -9.00 9.12 -4.14
CA LEU A 18 -9.08 9.64 -2.77
C LEU A 18 -8.74 11.13 -2.71
N TYR A 19 -7.62 11.53 -3.28
CA TYR A 19 -7.20 12.93 -3.28
C TYR A 19 -8.06 13.77 -4.24
N GLY A 20 -8.54 13.20 -5.35
CA GLY A 20 -9.42 13.90 -6.30
C GLY A 20 -8.77 15.14 -6.94
N CYS A 21 -7.44 15.23 -6.85
CA CYS A 21 -6.61 16.28 -7.39
C CYS A 21 -6.08 15.88 -8.77
N GLU A 22 -5.81 16.87 -9.63
CA GLU A 22 -4.95 16.65 -10.79
C GLU A 22 -3.55 16.22 -10.31
N GLU A 23 -2.83 15.45 -11.13
CA GLU A 23 -1.56 14.81 -10.77
C GLU A 23 -0.53 15.80 -10.17
N GLU A 24 -0.63 17.10 -10.49
CA GLU A 24 0.23 18.18 -10.00
C GLU A 24 0.02 18.59 -8.53
N GLU A 25 -1.13 18.27 -7.92
CA GLU A 25 -1.43 18.58 -6.51
C GLU A 25 -1.45 17.32 -5.63
N MET A 26 -1.12 16.15 -6.21
CA MET A 26 -1.04 14.92 -5.46
C MET A 26 0.17 14.96 -4.52
N PRO A 27 -0.02 14.72 -3.22
CA PRO A 27 1.12 14.65 -2.31
C PRO A 27 2.01 13.45 -2.66
N GLU A 28 3.29 13.52 -2.31
CA GLU A 28 4.28 12.43 -2.45
C GLU A 28 4.00 11.31 -1.43
N VAL A 29 2.82 10.70 -1.52
CA VAL A 29 2.37 9.63 -0.64
C VAL A 29 2.75 8.28 -1.23
N GLU A 30 3.72 7.62 -0.60
CA GLU A 30 4.18 6.29 -0.97
C GLU A 30 3.78 5.27 0.09
N ILE A 31 3.25 4.12 -0.34
CA ILE A 31 2.83 3.04 0.55
C ILE A 31 3.81 1.87 0.45
N ASP A 32 4.60 1.68 1.51
CA ASP A 32 5.57 0.59 1.61
C ASP A 32 4.92 -0.76 1.91
N ILE A 33 4.73 -1.59 0.88
CA ILE A 33 4.16 -2.94 1.02
C ILE A 33 5.01 -3.81 1.95
N ASP A 34 6.34 -3.69 1.90
CA ASP A 34 7.22 -4.48 2.76
C ASP A 34 7.08 -4.09 4.24
N ASP A 35 6.82 -2.81 4.55
CA ASP A 35 6.56 -2.35 5.91
C ASP A 35 5.20 -2.84 6.42
N LEU A 36 4.16 -2.77 5.58
CA LEU A 36 2.85 -3.37 5.89
C LEU A 36 2.95 -4.88 6.13
N LEU A 37 3.77 -5.59 5.36
CA LEU A 37 3.99 -7.02 5.56
C LEU A 37 4.81 -7.33 6.82
N ASP A 38 5.59 -6.38 7.33
CA ASP A 38 6.34 -6.50 8.59
C ASP A 38 5.47 -6.30 9.82
N ALA A 39 4.44 -5.46 9.70
CA ALA A 39 3.49 -5.22 10.79
C ALA A 39 2.83 -6.52 11.28
N ALA A 40 2.74 -6.62 12.62
CA ALA A 40 2.37 -7.84 13.32
C ALA A 40 0.88 -8.23 13.17
N ASN A 41 0.00 -7.24 13.02
CA ASN A 41 -1.44 -7.43 12.92
C ASN A 41 -2.08 -6.44 11.93
N GLU A 42 -3.36 -6.65 11.61
CA GLU A 42 -4.09 -5.81 10.67
C GLU A 42 -4.36 -4.40 11.23
N GLU A 43 -4.48 -4.25 12.55
CA GLU A 43 -4.69 -2.96 13.20
C GLU A 43 -3.47 -2.03 13.03
N GLU A 44 -2.25 -2.52 13.25
CA GLU A 44 -1.00 -1.77 13.03
C GLU A 44 -0.84 -1.37 11.56
N ARG A 45 -1.21 -2.26 10.63
CA ARG A 45 -1.19 -1.95 9.20
C ARG A 45 -2.20 -0.86 8.84
N ALA A 46 -3.41 -0.94 9.41
CA ALA A 46 -4.45 0.06 9.21
C ALA A 46 -4.00 1.42 9.75
N LEU A 47 -3.43 1.46 10.96
CA LEU A 47 -2.91 2.68 11.58
C LEU A 47 -1.82 3.33 10.73
N LYS A 48 -0.83 2.55 10.28
CA LYS A 48 0.22 3.06 9.38
C LYS A 48 -0.38 3.68 8.11
N LEU A 49 -1.35 3.02 7.49
CA LEU A 49 -2.04 3.55 6.32
C LEU A 49 -2.85 4.81 6.62
N GLN A 50 -3.48 4.89 7.79
CA GLN A 50 -4.18 6.11 8.22
C GLN A 50 -3.20 7.27 8.44
N GLU A 51 -2.04 7.01 9.04
CA GLU A 51 -1.00 8.03 9.21
C GLU A 51 -0.43 8.48 7.86
N THR A 52 -0.18 7.56 6.93
CA THR A 52 0.25 7.88 5.57
C THR A 52 -0.78 8.72 4.81
N LEU A 53 -2.07 8.50 5.07
CA LEU A 53 -3.18 9.21 4.43
C LEU A 53 -3.80 10.29 5.32
N VAL A 54 -3.08 10.78 6.33
CA VAL A 54 -3.61 11.74 7.30
C VAL A 54 -4.05 13.05 6.66
N ASP A 55 -3.39 13.46 5.58
CA ASP A 55 -3.70 14.65 4.79
C ASP A 55 -4.84 14.43 3.78
N CYS A 56 -5.41 13.23 3.72
CA CYS A 56 -6.56 12.94 2.86
C CYS A 56 -7.87 13.40 3.51
N TYR A 57 -8.60 14.29 2.84
CA TYR A 57 -9.90 14.80 3.31
C TYR A 57 -11.07 13.83 3.07
N LYS A 58 -10.83 12.71 2.36
CA LYS A 58 -11.85 11.69 2.05
C LYS A 58 -11.73 10.48 2.98
N PRO A 59 -12.81 9.70 3.15
CA PRO A 59 -12.76 8.47 3.94
C PRO A 59 -11.81 7.44 3.31
N THR A 60 -10.74 7.10 4.03
CA THR A 60 -9.72 6.12 3.62
C THR A 60 -10.02 4.70 4.10
N GLU A 61 -11.06 4.51 4.92
CA GLU A 61 -11.39 3.23 5.56
C GLU A 61 -11.60 2.08 4.57
N GLU A 62 -12.31 2.33 3.47
CA GLU A 62 -12.57 1.34 2.42
C GLU A 62 -11.29 0.97 1.68
N PHE A 63 -10.46 1.97 1.35
CA PHE A 63 -9.16 1.77 0.73
C PHE A 63 -8.25 0.90 1.61
N ILE A 64 -8.20 1.20 2.91
CA ILE A 64 -7.39 0.46 3.88
C ILE A 64 -7.88 -0.99 3.97
N LYS A 65 -9.18 -1.24 4.13
CA LYS A 65 -9.73 -2.61 4.20
C LYS A 65 -9.43 -3.42 2.95
N GLU A 66 -9.58 -2.81 1.77
CA GLU A 66 -9.31 -3.46 0.49
C GLU A 66 -7.80 -3.76 0.33
N LEU A 67 -6.94 -2.79 0.68
CA LEU A 67 -5.48 -2.96 0.62
C LEU A 67 -5.03 -4.10 1.55
N LEU A 68 -5.49 -4.12 2.80
CA LEU A 68 -5.22 -5.20 3.76
C LEU A 68 -5.63 -6.57 3.21
N THR A 69 -6.81 -6.63 2.59
CA THR A 69 -7.32 -7.85 1.96
C THR A 69 -6.44 -8.30 0.80
N ARG A 70 -5.90 -7.38 -0.01
CA ARG A 70 -5.03 -7.70 -1.14
C ARG A 70 -3.63 -8.13 -0.73
N ILE A 71 -3.06 -7.51 0.31
CA ILE A 71 -1.76 -7.93 0.86
C ILE A 71 -1.87 -9.21 1.68
N ARG A 72 -3.09 -9.66 2.02
CA ARG A 72 -3.34 -10.92 2.73
C ARG A 72 -2.84 -12.11 1.89
N GLY A 73 -1.72 -12.68 2.31
CA GLY A 73 -1.05 -13.78 1.60
C GLY A 73 0.03 -13.34 0.61
N MET A 74 0.34 -12.05 0.53
CA MET A 74 1.59 -11.60 -0.06
C MET A 74 2.76 -11.93 0.87
N ARG A 75 3.94 -12.14 0.28
CA ARG A 75 5.19 -12.38 1.00
C ARG A 75 6.19 -11.32 0.54
N LYS A 76 7.03 -10.85 1.46
CA LYS A 76 8.15 -9.94 1.13
C LYS A 76 8.90 -10.51 -0.06
N LEU A 77 9.18 -9.68 -1.06
CA LEU A 77 10.00 -10.10 -2.19
C LEU A 77 11.42 -10.29 -1.65
N SER A 78 11.76 -11.52 -1.27
CA SER A 78 13.14 -11.85 -0.92
C SER A 78 13.99 -11.63 -2.19
N PRO A 79 15.15 -10.95 -2.09
CA PRO A 79 16.09 -10.99 -3.20
C PRO A 79 16.37 -12.46 -3.52
N PRO A 80 16.47 -12.85 -4.81
CA PRO A 80 16.77 -14.21 -5.17
C PRO A 80 18.10 -14.57 -4.50
N GLN A 81 18.03 -15.39 -3.45
CA GLN A 81 19.22 -15.96 -2.85
C GLN A 81 19.86 -16.81 -3.95
N LYS A 82 20.89 -16.27 -4.59
CA LYS A 82 21.79 -17.04 -5.44
C LYS A 82 22.25 -18.20 -4.57
N LYS A 83 21.77 -19.40 -4.88
CA LYS A 83 22.38 -20.62 -4.39
C LYS A 83 23.78 -20.65 -4.99
N SER A 84 24.76 -20.15 -4.24
CA SER A 84 26.15 -20.48 -4.51
C SER A 84 26.27 -21.98 -4.29
N ILE A 85 26.39 -22.71 -5.40
CA ILE A 85 26.82 -24.10 -5.43
C ILE A 85 28.28 -24.17 -5.01
#